data_AF-A0A6M0G4L7-F1
#
_entry.id   AF-A0A6M0G4L7-F1
#
_cell.length_a   1.000
_cell.length_b   1.000
_cell.length_c   1.000
_cell.angle_alpha   90.00
_cell.angle_beta   90.00
_cell.angle_gamma   90.00
#
_symmetry.space_group_name_H-M   'P 1'
#
loop_
_entity.id
_entity.type
_entity.pdbx_description
1 polymer ?
#
loop_
_entity_poly.entity_id
_entity_poly.type
_entity_poly.pdbx_seq_one_letter_code
_entity_poly.pdbx_strand_id
1 'polypeptide(L)'
;MKNYICEIFAHNVGLSPSEIFENDLTLSEIIAHSDNLHNSIDLMEVFAKTANIIEKEYGVNVRLPAFSLDTPISKVLEVFLLETQKV
;
A
#
# COMPACT_ATOMS: atom_id res chain seq x y z
N MET A 1 5.91 -6.39 -11.21
CA MET A 1 6.05 -5.30 -10.22
C MET A 1 4.72 -4.94 -9.56
N LYS A 2 3.68 -4.51 -10.30
CA LYS A 2 2.35 -4.21 -9.72
C LYS A 2 1.79 -5.35 -8.86
N ASN A 3 1.65 -6.56 -9.41
CA ASN A 3 1.11 -7.71 -8.67
C ASN A 3 1.93 -8.02 -7.41
N TYR A 4 3.26 -7.92 -7.51
CA TYR A 4 4.16 -8.14 -6.39
C TYR A 4 3.95 -7.12 -5.24
N ILE A 5 3.83 -5.82 -5.57
CA ILE A 5 3.52 -4.76 -4.60
C ILE A 5 2.16 -5.01 -3.96
N CYS A 6 1.15 -5.36 -4.76
CA CYS A 6 -0.19 -5.71 -4.26
C CYS A 6 -0.14 -6.88 -3.29
N GLU A 7 0.58 -7.96 -3.62
CA GLU A 7 0.72 -9.14 -2.76
C GLU A 7 1.42 -8.82 -1.43
N ILE A 8 2.54 -8.10 -1.46
CA ILE A 8 3.25 -7.71 -0.22
C ILE A 8 2.38 -6.80 0.64
N PHE A 9 1.74 -5.80 0.03
CA PHE A 9 0.90 -4.87 0.76
C PHE A 9 -0.28 -5.60 1.41
N ALA A 10 -0.99 -6.42 0.63
CA ALA A 10 -2.11 -7.24 1.10
C ALA A 10 -1.70 -8.14 2.27
N HIS A 11 -0.56 -8.83 2.13
CA HIS A 11 0.00 -9.66 3.20
C HIS A 11 0.27 -8.87 4.48
N ASN A 12 0.86 -7.67 4.38
CA ASN A 12 1.18 -6.84 5.54
C ASN A 12 -0.06 -6.25 6.23
N VAL A 13 -1.13 -5.94 5.48
CA VAL A 13 -2.42 -5.51 6.08
C VAL A 13 -3.30 -6.69 6.49
N GLY A 14 -2.93 -7.93 6.21
CA GLY A 14 -3.71 -9.10 6.62
C GLY A 14 -5.03 -9.30 5.86
N LEU A 15 -5.15 -8.75 4.66
CA LEU A 15 -6.32 -8.91 3.78
C LEU A 15 -5.90 -9.58 2.47
N SER A 16 -6.86 -10.13 1.73
CA SER A 16 -6.57 -10.65 0.39
C SER A 16 -6.42 -9.51 -0.64
N PRO A 17 -5.59 -9.69 -1.70
CA PRO A 17 -5.50 -8.70 -2.77
C PRO A 17 -6.86 -8.39 -3.42
N SER A 18 -7.72 -9.40 -3.58
CA SER A 18 -9.06 -9.21 -4.15
C SER A 18 -9.93 -8.31 -3.28
N GLU A 19 -9.92 -8.50 -1.95
CA GLU A 19 -10.71 -7.68 -1.03
C GLU A 19 -10.32 -6.20 -1.09
N ILE A 20 -9.01 -5.92 -1.21
CA ILE A 20 -8.49 -4.55 -1.25
C ILE A 20 -8.68 -3.92 -2.63
N PHE A 21 -8.14 -4.57 -3.67
CA PHE A 21 -7.91 -3.93 -4.97
C PHE A 21 -9.06 -4.12 -5.96
N GLU A 22 -9.87 -5.17 -5.86
CA GLU A 22 -11.06 -5.32 -6.72
C GLU A 22 -12.23 -4.45 -6.24
N ASN A 23 -12.32 -4.24 -4.91
CA ASN A 23 -13.33 -3.35 -4.31
C ASN A 23 -12.87 -1.87 -4.25
N ASP A 24 -11.62 -1.59 -4.60
CA ASP A 24 -10.97 -0.27 -4.52
C ASP A 24 -11.22 0.45 -3.18
N LEU A 25 -10.97 -0.28 -2.08
CA LEU A 25 -11.21 0.22 -0.73
C LEU A 25 -10.45 1.52 -0.47
N THR A 26 -11.06 2.41 0.32
CA THR A 26 -10.36 3.56 0.88
C THR A 26 -9.36 3.12 1.95
N LEU A 27 -8.42 4.01 2.29
CA LEU A 27 -7.49 3.74 3.38
C LEU A 27 -8.19 3.54 4.73
N SER A 28 -9.29 4.27 5.00
CA SER A 28 -10.11 4.05 6.19
C SER A 28 -10.81 2.69 6.20
N GLU A 29 -11.33 2.24 5.05
CA GLU A 29 -11.93 0.92 4.91
C GLU A 29 -10.89 -0.19 5.10
N ILE A 30 -9.68 -0.04 4.54
CA ILE A 30 -8.60 -1.01 4.77
C ILE A 30 -8.29 -1.16 6.27
N ILE A 31 -8.22 -0.05 7.01
CA ILE A 31 -8.01 -0.09 8.48
C ILE A 31 -9.18 -0.80 9.16
N ALA A 32 -10.42 -0.50 8.78
CA ALA A 32 -11.61 -1.08 9.41
C ALA A 32 -11.78 -2.59 9.15
N HIS A 33 -11.32 -3.07 8.00
CA HIS A 33 -11.44 -4.48 7.60
C HIS A 33 -10.27 -5.35 8.06
N SER A 34 -9.12 -4.75 8.32
CA SER A 34 -7.90 -5.47 8.67
C SER A 34 -7.81 -5.76 10.17
N ASP A 35 -7.63 -7.04 10.54
CA ASP A 35 -7.31 -7.44 11.92
C ASP A 35 -5.91 -6.98 12.39
N ASN A 36 -5.03 -6.59 11.46
CA ASN A 36 -3.66 -6.16 11.74
C ASN A 36 -3.50 -4.64 11.94
N LEU A 37 -4.56 -3.86 11.69
CA LEU A 37 -4.50 -2.40 11.65
C LEU A 37 -5.54 -1.83 12.61
N HIS A 38 -5.12 -0.97 13.52
CA HIS A 38 -5.99 -0.32 14.49
C HIS A 38 -6.23 1.15 14.14
N ASN A 39 -5.31 1.76 13.39
CA ASN A 39 -5.33 3.18 13.08
C ASN A 39 -4.45 3.51 11.85
N SER A 40 -4.40 4.79 11.50
CA SER A 40 -3.66 5.29 10.33
C SER A 40 -2.14 5.20 10.44
N ILE A 41 -1.59 5.13 11.66
CA ILE A 41 -0.15 4.97 11.90
C ILE A 41 0.26 3.55 11.50
N ASP A 42 -0.50 2.54 11.89
CA ASP A 42 -0.23 1.14 11.52
C ASP A 42 -0.23 0.99 9.98
N LEU A 43 -1.18 1.64 9.31
CA LEU A 43 -1.26 1.63 7.85
C LEU A 43 -0.04 2.34 7.22
N MET A 44 0.40 3.46 7.79
CA MET A 44 1.60 4.16 7.35
C MET A 44 2.86 3.28 7.50
N GLU A 45 2.98 2.53 8.60
CA GLU A 45 4.08 1.59 8.82
C GLU A 45 4.08 0.48 7.77
N VAL A 46 2.91 -0.03 7.36
CA VAL A 46 2.80 -1.01 6.28
C VAL A 46 3.26 -0.45 4.94
N PHE A 47 2.90 0.79 4.60
CA PHE A 47 3.42 1.44 3.40
C PHE A 47 4.94 1.62 3.44
N ALA A 48 5.48 2.07 4.58
CA ALA A 48 6.92 2.21 4.77
C ALA A 48 7.64 0.86 4.65
N LYS A 49 7.09 -0.21 5.24
CA LYS A 49 7.63 -1.57 5.13
C LYS A 49 7.63 -2.06 3.69
N THR A 50 6.55 -1.84 2.95
CA THR A 50 6.44 -2.19 1.53
C THR A 50 7.48 -1.44 0.70
N ALA A 51 7.61 -0.12 0.90
CA ALA A 51 8.63 0.70 0.22
C ALA A 51 10.05 0.22 0.51
N ASN A 52 10.37 -0.11 1.77
CA ASN A 52 11.68 -0.62 2.17
C ASN A 52 12.01 -1.99 1.54
N ILE A 53 11.01 -2.87 1.36
CA ILE A 53 11.20 -4.15 0.67
C ILE A 53 11.56 -3.90 -0.80
N ILE A 54 10.80 -3.01 -1.47
CA ILE A 54 11.05 -2.65 -2.87
C ILE A 54 12.43 -1.99 -3.05
N GLU A 55 12.85 -1.12 -2.13
CA GLU A 55 14.18 -0.53 -2.16
C GLU A 55 15.28 -1.59 -2.03
N LYS A 56 15.13 -2.55 -1.11
CA LYS A 56 16.12 -3.62 -0.91
C LYS A 56 16.23 -4.57 -2.10
N GLU A 57 15.12 -4.90 -2.74
CA GLU A 57 15.09 -5.90 -3.81
C GLU A 57 15.40 -5.31 -5.19
N TYR A 58 14.95 -4.07 -5.44
CA TYR A 58 15.02 -3.45 -6.76
C TYR A 58 15.88 -2.18 -6.79
N GLY A 59 16.39 -1.71 -5.64
CA GLY A 59 17.15 -0.46 -5.56
C GLY A 59 16.32 0.80 -5.78
N VAL A 60 14.99 0.70 -5.69
CA VAL A 60 14.06 1.79 -6.01
C VAL A 60 13.57 2.48 -4.74
N ASN A 61 13.87 3.78 -4.61
CA ASN A 61 13.37 4.59 -3.50
C ASN A 61 11.96 5.11 -3.81
N VAL A 62 10.98 4.75 -2.99
CA VAL A 62 9.58 5.17 -3.17
C VAL A 62 9.24 6.28 -2.19
N ARG A 63 8.76 7.43 -2.70
CA ARG A 63 8.31 8.56 -1.89
C ARG A 63 6.84 8.86 -2.13
N LEU A 64 6.02 8.49 -1.17
CA LEU A 64 4.59 8.76 -1.21
C LEU A 64 4.29 10.17 -0.66
N PRO A 65 3.36 10.92 -1.29
CA PRO A 65 2.81 12.13 -0.70
C PRO A 65 1.86 11.78 0.45
N ALA A 66 1.41 12.81 1.19
CA ALA A 66 0.34 12.63 2.16
C ALA A 66 -0.98 12.32 1.44
N PHE A 67 -1.71 11.31 1.93
CA PHE A 67 -3.04 10.94 1.45
C PHE A 67 -4.08 11.14 2.55
N SER A 68 -5.31 11.50 2.16
CA SER A 68 -6.47 11.46 3.07
C SER A 68 -6.88 10.00 3.30
N LEU A 69 -7.52 9.70 4.44
CA LEU A 69 -8.04 8.36 4.70
C LEU A 69 -9.18 7.97 3.73
N ASP A 70 -9.89 8.94 3.15
CA ASP A 70 -10.90 8.70 2.12
C ASP A 70 -10.30 8.42 0.73
N THR A 71 -8.97 8.36 0.61
CA THR A 71 -8.30 8.08 -0.65
C THR A 71 -8.47 6.60 -1.00
N PRO A 72 -8.97 6.26 -2.21
CA PRO A 72 -9.00 4.88 -2.69
C PRO A 72 -7.58 4.31 -2.89
N ILE A 73 -7.41 3.03 -2.61
CA ILE A 73 -6.12 2.34 -2.74
C ILE A 73 -5.59 2.36 -4.18
N SER A 74 -6.46 2.37 -5.19
CA SER A 74 -6.06 2.49 -6.59
C SER A 74 -5.22 3.74 -6.86
N LYS A 75 -5.58 4.89 -6.27
CA LYS A 75 -4.84 6.15 -6.40
C LYS A 75 -3.49 6.09 -5.72
N VAL A 76 -3.42 5.45 -4.55
CA VAL A 76 -2.14 5.30 -3.82
C VAL A 76 -1.22 4.37 -4.61
N LEU A 77 -1.76 3.26 -5.15
CA LEU A 77 -1.01 2.31 -5.96
C LEU A 77 -0.50 2.94 -7.26
N GLU A 78 -1.29 3.81 -7.90
CA GLU A 78 -0.86 4.57 -9.08
C GLU A 78 0.38 5.41 -8.76
N VAL A 79 0.34 6.20 -7.69
CA VAL A 79 1.48 7.01 -7.25
C VAL A 79 2.67 6.13 -6.90
N PHE A 80 2.44 5.04 -6.16
CA PHE A 80 3.50 4.09 -5.81
C PHE A 80 4.21 3.55 -7.05
N LEU A 81 3.45 3.12 -8.05
CA LEU A 81 3.99 2.59 -9.31
C LEU A 81 4.73 3.65 -10.12
N LEU A 82 4.25 4.89 -10.13
CA LEU A 82 4.94 6.01 -10.77
C LEU A 82 6.30 6.27 -10.12
N GLU A 83 6.37 6.28 -8.79
CA GLU A 83 7.65 6.39 -8.08
C GLU A 83 8.61 5.25 -8.43
N THR A 84 8.09 4.02 -8.59
CA THR A 84 8.94 2.88 -8.95
C THR A 84 9.57 2.95 -10.34
N GLN A 85 9.06 3.82 -11.22
CA GLN A 85 9.55 3.99 -12.59
C GLN A 85 10.52 5.16 -12.75
N LYS A 86 10.76 5.95 -11.70
CA LYS A 86 11.66 7.13 -11.75
C LYS A 86 13.15 6.78 -11.71
N VAL A 87 13.50 5.50 -11.86
CA VAL A 87 14.87 4.96 -11.76
C VAL A 87 15.52 4.87 -13.14
#